data_AF-A0A967AJ22-F1
#
_entry.id   AF-A0A967AJ22-F1
#
_cell.length_a   1.000
_cell.length_b   1.000
_cell.length_c   1.000
_cell.angle_alpha   90.00
_cell.angle_beta   90.00
_cell.angle_gamma   90.00
#
_symmetry.space_group_name_H-M   'P 1'
#
loop_
_entity.id
_entity.type
_entity.pdbx_description
1 polymer ?
#
loop_
_entity_poly.entity_id
_entity_poly.type
_entity_poly.pdbx_seq_one_letter_code
_entity_poly.pdbx_strand_id
1 'polypeptide(L)'
;MKQVQSNKRHYLLNATSKILLNLFILSFLGLETANAQVGIGTTSPDASAQLELQSTAKGFLPPRMDTDARNNINSPAEGLMIYNTSVKCLQWWVGNAWHDGCGDNPYLDYPDGTVFCASGPTELVEVTGAGGRVWMDRNLGASQVATSSTDAAAYGDLYQWGRAADGHQCRTSGTTATNATTAVPNAGNSWDGVFITESSSPLDWLTPQDNNLWQGVNGTNNPCPAGFRLPTETEWNTER
;
A
#
# COMPACT_ATOMS: atom_id res chain seq x y z
N MET A 1 16.09 0.80 -91.72
CA MET A 1 15.87 1.85 -90.67
C MET A 1 14.66 1.62 -89.76
N LYS A 2 13.57 0.93 -90.18
CA LYS A 2 12.36 0.76 -89.34
C LYS A 2 12.50 -0.21 -88.15
N GLN A 3 13.31 -1.27 -88.25
CA GLN A 3 13.47 -2.26 -87.16
C GLN A 3 14.22 -1.72 -85.93
N VAL A 4 15.22 -0.85 -86.12
CA VAL A 4 16.00 -0.27 -85.01
C VAL A 4 15.15 0.67 -84.16
N GLN A 5 14.23 1.41 -84.78
CA GLN A 5 13.28 2.30 -84.08
C GLN A 5 12.25 1.51 -83.26
N SER A 6 11.78 0.36 -83.74
CA SER A 6 10.81 -0.50 -83.04
C SER A 6 11.41 -1.11 -81.76
N ASN A 7 12.62 -1.67 -81.85
CA ASN A 7 13.30 -2.26 -80.69
C ASN A 7 13.64 -1.21 -79.63
N LYS A 8 14.00 0.01 -80.04
CA LYS A 8 14.25 1.13 -79.12
C LYS A 8 12.97 1.58 -78.40
N ARG A 9 11.82 1.58 -79.09
CA ARG A 9 10.50 1.92 -78.51
C ARG A 9 10.03 0.86 -77.51
N HIS A 10 10.21 -0.44 -77.81
CA HIS A 10 9.91 -1.53 -76.87
C HIS A 10 10.82 -1.53 -75.62
N TYR A 11 12.11 -1.23 -75.77
CA TYR A 11 13.02 -1.09 -74.63
C TYR A 11 12.64 0.11 -73.73
N LEU A 12 12.26 1.24 -74.33
CA LEU A 12 11.84 2.44 -73.59
C LEU A 12 10.53 2.24 -72.83
N LEU A 13 9.52 1.58 -73.42
CA LEU A 13 8.24 1.24 -72.76
C LEU A 13 8.42 0.31 -71.54
N ASN A 14 9.34 -0.65 -71.62
CA ASN A 14 9.68 -1.55 -70.51
C ASN A 14 10.49 -0.83 -69.41
N ALA A 15 11.35 0.12 -69.77
CA ALA A 15 12.10 0.92 -68.80
C ALA A 15 11.18 1.88 -68.03
N THR A 16 10.25 2.57 -68.71
CA THR A 16 9.30 3.48 -68.06
C THR A 16 8.32 2.75 -67.15
N SER A 17 7.86 1.55 -67.53
CA SER A 17 6.99 0.70 -66.69
C SER A 17 7.71 0.23 -65.42
N LYS A 18 8.99 -0.16 -65.52
CA LYS A 18 9.82 -0.53 -64.36
C LYS A 18 10.09 0.66 -63.43
N ILE A 19 10.30 1.86 -63.98
CA ILE A 19 10.51 3.09 -63.19
C ILE A 19 9.21 3.50 -62.47
N LEU A 20 8.06 3.43 -63.14
CA LEU A 20 6.76 3.71 -62.53
C LEU A 20 6.39 2.69 -61.45
N LEU A 21 6.69 1.40 -61.65
CA LEU A 21 6.52 0.35 -60.64
C LEU A 21 7.43 0.56 -59.43
N ASN A 22 8.70 0.93 -59.65
CA ASN A 22 9.64 1.24 -58.57
C ASN A 22 9.25 2.52 -57.80
N LEU A 23 8.72 3.54 -58.47
CA LEU A 23 8.19 4.75 -57.83
C LEU A 23 6.94 4.47 -56.99
N PHE A 24 6.05 3.59 -57.46
CA PHE A 24 4.85 3.16 -56.72
C PHE A 24 5.20 2.31 -55.47
N ILE A 25 6.26 1.50 -55.55
CA ILE A 25 6.79 0.75 -54.40
C ILE A 25 7.51 1.69 -53.40
N LEU A 26 8.23 2.72 -53.89
CA LEU A 26 8.86 3.74 -53.05
C LEU A 26 7.84 4.60 -52.29
N SER A 27 6.67 4.86 -52.89
CA SER A 27 5.59 5.58 -52.20
C SER A 27 4.90 4.75 -51.11
N PHE A 28 4.97 3.42 -51.17
CA PHE A 28 4.48 2.51 -50.12
C PHE A 28 5.51 2.25 -49.01
N LEU A 29 6.76 2.69 -49.20
CA LEU A 29 7.86 2.63 -48.22
C LEU A 29 8.01 3.93 -47.39
N GLY A 30 7.09 4.89 -47.55
CA GLY A 30 6.88 5.92 -46.54
C GLY A 30 6.34 5.26 -45.28
N LEU A 31 7.25 4.85 -44.38
CA LEU A 31 6.93 4.33 -43.05
C LEU A 31 6.08 5.37 -42.32
N GLU A 32 4.77 5.18 -42.31
CA GLU A 32 3.97 5.65 -41.20
C GLU A 32 4.24 4.66 -40.06
N THR A 33 5.01 5.10 -39.08
CA THR A 33 5.03 4.43 -37.78
C THR A 33 3.64 4.61 -37.19
N ALA A 34 2.74 3.66 -37.46
CA ALA A 34 1.50 3.55 -36.73
C ALA A 34 1.86 3.31 -35.26
N ASN A 35 1.75 4.36 -34.45
CA ASN A 35 1.93 4.26 -33.01
C ASN A 35 0.86 3.29 -32.49
N ALA A 36 1.24 2.26 -31.74
CA ALA A 36 0.32 1.28 -31.15
C ALA A 36 -0.45 1.83 -29.93
N GLN A 37 -0.36 3.15 -29.69
CA GLN A 37 -1.01 3.84 -28.57
C GLN A 37 -2.53 3.93 -28.78
N VAL A 38 -3.27 3.69 -27.71
CA VAL A 38 -4.73 3.77 -27.71
C VAL A 38 -5.16 5.11 -27.10
N GLY A 39 -5.69 6.01 -27.92
CA GLY A 39 -6.35 7.23 -27.45
C GLY A 39 -7.86 7.04 -27.40
N ILE A 40 -8.50 7.34 -26.28
CA ILE A 40 -9.97 7.42 -26.18
C ILE A 40 -10.34 8.85 -25.81
N GLY A 41 -10.99 9.54 -26.75
CA GLY A 41 -11.36 10.96 -26.58
C GLY A 41 -10.26 11.96 -26.96
N THR A 42 -9.10 11.47 -27.40
CA THR A 42 -8.01 12.25 -28.02
C THR A 42 -7.54 11.55 -29.30
N THR A 43 -7.17 12.32 -30.33
CA THR A 43 -6.52 11.81 -31.56
C THR A 43 -5.00 11.93 -31.52
N SER A 44 -4.48 12.58 -30.48
CA SER A 44 -3.04 12.76 -30.27
C SER A 44 -2.72 12.40 -28.83
N PRO A 45 -2.70 11.09 -28.48
CA PRO A 45 -2.20 10.66 -27.18
C PRO A 45 -0.79 11.18 -26.93
N ASP A 46 -0.47 11.45 -25.67
CA ASP A 46 0.88 11.76 -25.25
C ASP A 46 1.84 10.66 -25.69
N ALA A 47 3.01 11.04 -26.17
CA ALA A 47 4.00 10.09 -26.70
C ALA A 47 4.52 9.10 -25.64
N SER A 48 4.36 9.41 -24.35
CA SER A 48 4.67 8.50 -23.24
C SER A 48 3.55 7.54 -22.87
N ALA A 49 2.34 7.72 -23.41
CA ALA A 49 1.15 6.95 -23.04
C ALA A 49 0.88 5.80 -24.02
N GLN A 50 0.75 4.57 -23.50
CA GLN A 50 0.19 3.45 -24.27
C GLN A 50 -1.34 3.48 -24.30
N LEU A 51 -1.96 4.09 -23.29
CA LEU A 51 -3.40 4.34 -23.21
C LEU A 51 -3.63 5.73 -22.61
N GLU A 52 -4.37 6.59 -23.30
CA GLU A 52 -4.82 7.89 -22.77
C GLU A 52 -6.34 8.03 -22.89
N LEU A 53 -6.97 8.47 -21.80
CA LEU A 53 -8.40 8.76 -21.74
C LEU A 53 -8.60 10.27 -21.53
N GLN A 54 -9.10 10.97 -22.55
CA GLN A 54 -9.39 12.40 -22.45
C GLN A 54 -10.90 12.66 -22.50
N SER A 55 -11.43 13.29 -21.46
CA SER A 55 -12.83 13.73 -21.43
C SER A 55 -13.01 14.88 -20.46
N THR A 56 -13.92 15.81 -20.76
CA THR A 56 -14.37 16.86 -19.85
C THR A 56 -15.62 16.49 -19.06
N ALA A 57 -16.25 15.34 -19.37
CA ALA A 57 -17.55 14.95 -18.81
C ALA A 57 -17.61 13.50 -18.29
N LYS A 58 -16.62 12.66 -18.59
CA LYS A 58 -16.58 11.25 -18.17
C LYS A 58 -15.24 10.93 -17.52
N GLY A 59 -15.24 9.94 -16.62
CA GLY A 59 -14.03 9.42 -15.98
C GLY A 59 -13.78 7.95 -16.34
N PHE A 60 -12.69 7.40 -15.80
CA PHE A 60 -12.42 5.97 -15.84
C PHE A 60 -13.15 5.28 -14.69
N LEU A 61 -13.93 4.25 -15.01
CA LEU A 61 -14.54 3.37 -14.01
C LEU A 61 -13.74 2.06 -13.98
N PRO A 62 -12.79 1.88 -13.03
CA PRO A 62 -12.02 0.64 -12.93
C PRO A 62 -12.92 -0.56 -12.58
N PRO A 63 -12.45 -1.81 -12.73
CA PRO A 63 -13.16 -2.97 -12.21
C PRO A 63 -13.55 -2.78 -10.74
N ARG A 64 -14.80 -3.09 -10.41
CA ARG A 64 -15.36 -2.91 -9.06
C ARG A 64 -15.74 -4.24 -8.45
N MET A 65 -15.37 -4.47 -7.20
CA MET A 65 -15.65 -5.71 -6.47
C MET A 65 -15.59 -5.45 -4.96
N ASP A 66 -16.18 -6.32 -4.14
CA ASP A 66 -16.01 -6.27 -2.68
C ASP A 66 -14.67 -6.92 -2.25
N THR A 67 -14.35 -6.82 -0.97
CA THR A 67 -13.11 -7.38 -0.40
C THR A 67 -13.00 -8.90 -0.59
N ASP A 68 -14.11 -9.63 -0.47
CA ASP A 68 -14.10 -11.10 -0.61
C ASP A 68 -13.79 -11.52 -2.05
N ALA A 69 -14.44 -10.87 -3.03
CA ALA A 69 -14.15 -11.09 -4.44
C ALA A 69 -12.72 -10.70 -4.81
N ARG A 70 -12.17 -9.60 -4.25
CA ARG A 70 -10.77 -9.21 -4.43
C ARG A 70 -9.81 -10.27 -3.88
N ASN A 71 -10.07 -10.79 -2.68
CA ASN A 71 -9.25 -11.81 -2.04
C ASN A 71 -9.29 -13.16 -2.78
N ASN A 72 -10.31 -13.41 -3.59
CA ASN A 72 -10.43 -14.58 -4.45
C ASN A 72 -9.67 -14.45 -5.80
N ILE A 73 -9.02 -13.31 -6.08
CA ILE A 73 -8.16 -13.19 -7.25
C ILE A 73 -6.89 -14.03 -7.01
N ASN A 74 -6.78 -15.14 -7.75
CA ASN A 74 -5.61 -16.00 -7.69
C ASN A 74 -4.43 -15.37 -8.45
N SER A 75 -3.28 -15.26 -7.81
CA SER A 75 -2.03 -14.74 -8.39
C SER A 75 -2.20 -13.39 -9.10
N PRO A 76 -2.66 -12.33 -8.41
CA PRO A 76 -2.78 -11.01 -9.01
C PRO A 76 -1.43 -10.51 -9.53
N ALA A 77 -1.44 -9.87 -10.70
CA ALA A 77 -0.25 -9.24 -11.26
C ALA A 77 0.10 -7.96 -10.49
N GLU A 78 1.40 -7.69 -10.30
CA GLU A 78 1.84 -6.40 -9.74
C GLU A 78 1.33 -5.25 -10.60
N GLY A 79 0.80 -4.21 -9.95
CA GLY A 79 0.14 -3.09 -10.60
C GLY A 79 -1.32 -3.32 -11.01
N LEU A 80 -1.92 -4.48 -10.69
CA LEU A 80 -3.35 -4.71 -10.90
C LEU A 80 -4.16 -3.71 -10.05
N MET A 81 -5.01 -2.90 -10.69
CA MET A 81 -5.83 -1.87 -10.04
C MET A 81 -7.32 -2.21 -10.05
N ILE A 82 -7.98 -2.06 -8.91
CA ILE A 82 -9.42 -2.26 -8.74
C ILE A 82 -10.01 -1.18 -7.84
N TYR A 83 -11.32 -0.95 -7.89
CA TYR A 83 -12.04 -0.19 -6.88
C TYR A 83 -12.82 -1.15 -5.96
N ASN A 84 -12.42 -1.22 -4.71
CA ASN A 84 -13.03 -2.06 -3.70
C ASN A 84 -14.28 -1.37 -3.14
N THR A 85 -15.44 -2.00 -3.32
CA THR A 85 -16.74 -1.47 -2.94
C THR A 85 -17.07 -1.64 -1.46
N SER A 86 -16.35 -2.51 -0.73
CA SER A 86 -16.48 -2.63 0.73
C SER A 86 -15.75 -1.46 1.41
N VAL A 87 -14.50 -1.22 1.04
CA VAL A 87 -13.68 -0.12 1.61
C VAL A 87 -13.90 1.23 0.92
N LYS A 88 -14.65 1.25 -0.20
CA LYS A 88 -14.94 2.43 -1.02
C LYS A 88 -13.71 3.09 -1.65
N CYS A 89 -12.71 2.27 -2.02
CA CYS A 89 -11.38 2.76 -2.38
C CYS A 89 -10.73 2.11 -3.58
N LEU A 90 -9.94 2.88 -4.32
CA LEU A 90 -9.03 2.32 -5.32
C LEU A 90 -7.94 1.55 -4.58
N GLN A 91 -7.63 0.34 -5.02
CA GLN A 91 -6.57 -0.49 -4.48
C GLN A 91 -5.70 -1.02 -5.62
N TRP A 92 -4.41 -1.23 -5.35
CA TRP A 92 -3.52 -1.91 -6.30
C TRP A 92 -2.68 -3.00 -5.64
N TRP A 93 -2.40 -4.05 -6.39
CA TRP A 93 -1.52 -5.13 -5.94
C TRP A 93 -0.05 -4.73 -6.09
N VAL A 94 0.74 -4.85 -5.02
CA VAL A 94 2.18 -4.52 -5.01
C VAL A 94 3.09 -5.76 -5.08
N GLY A 95 2.54 -6.93 -5.37
CA GLY A 95 3.30 -8.18 -5.50
C GLY A 95 3.10 -9.14 -4.32
N ASN A 96 2.88 -8.60 -3.12
CA ASN A 96 2.66 -9.37 -1.89
C ASN A 96 1.40 -8.96 -1.09
N ALA A 97 0.85 -7.77 -1.34
CA ALA A 97 -0.32 -7.23 -0.66
C ALA A 97 -1.11 -6.27 -1.56
N TRP A 98 -2.32 -5.92 -1.13
CA TRP A 98 -3.13 -4.85 -1.71
C TRP A 98 -2.88 -3.55 -0.92
N HIS A 99 -2.68 -2.44 -1.63
CA HIS A 99 -2.43 -1.11 -1.06
C HIS A 99 -3.58 -0.15 -1.45
N ASP A 100 -4.01 0.76 -0.56
CA ASP A 100 -5.20 1.58 -0.75
C ASP A 100 -4.89 3.05 -1.13
N GLY A 101 -5.47 3.49 -2.25
CA GLY A 101 -5.29 4.83 -2.81
C GLY A 101 -6.16 5.92 -2.24
N CYS A 102 -7.02 5.61 -1.28
CA CYS A 102 -7.91 6.59 -0.64
C CYS A 102 -7.25 7.40 0.49
N GLY A 103 -5.95 7.23 0.68
CA GLY A 103 -5.29 7.71 1.88
C GLY A 103 -5.20 6.63 2.94
N ASP A 104 -4.60 5.49 2.57
CA ASP A 104 -3.48 5.07 3.40
C ASP A 104 -2.55 6.29 3.43
N ASN A 105 -2.62 7.06 4.52
CA ASN A 105 -1.47 7.83 4.91
C ASN A 105 -0.32 6.82 4.88
N PRO A 106 0.80 7.04 4.16
CA PRO A 106 1.95 6.15 4.22
C PRO A 106 2.47 5.93 5.66
N TYR A 107 1.93 6.67 6.63
CA TYR A 107 2.13 6.48 8.06
C TYR A 107 0.97 5.82 8.86
N LEU A 108 -0.13 5.37 8.25
CA LEU A 108 -1.17 4.56 8.91
C LEU A 108 -1.04 3.06 8.62
N ASP A 109 0.14 2.64 8.16
CA ASP A 109 0.47 1.22 8.03
C ASP A 109 0.87 0.68 9.41
N TYR A 110 -0.12 0.18 10.15
CA TYR A 110 0.14 -0.55 11.39
C TYR A 110 0.73 -1.92 11.07
N PRO A 111 1.48 -2.54 12.00
CA PRO A 111 2.03 -3.88 11.79
C PRO A 111 0.95 -4.86 11.35
N ASP A 112 1.30 -5.77 10.44
CA ASP A 112 0.35 -6.78 9.96
C ASP A 112 -0.21 -7.61 11.12
N GLY A 113 -1.50 -7.94 11.04
CA GLY A 113 -2.23 -8.62 12.10
C GLY A 113 -2.56 -7.75 13.33
N THR A 114 -2.28 -6.45 13.32
CA THR A 114 -2.67 -5.54 14.41
C THR A 114 -4.19 -5.60 14.62
N VAL A 115 -4.60 -5.97 15.84
CA VAL A 115 -6.00 -5.88 16.25
C VAL A 115 -6.30 -4.47 16.74
N PHE A 116 -7.27 -3.79 16.12
CA PHE A 116 -7.80 -2.54 16.64
C PHE A 116 -9.00 -2.80 17.55
N CYS A 117 -9.02 -2.16 18.72
CA CYS A 117 -10.10 -2.29 19.67
C CYS A 117 -11.29 -1.40 19.26
N ALA A 118 -12.00 -0.77 20.20
CA ALA A 118 -13.29 -0.13 19.93
C ALA A 118 -13.25 1.07 18.94
N SER A 119 -12.08 1.67 18.72
CA SER A 119 -11.94 2.95 18.01
C SER A 119 -11.43 2.82 16.56
N GLY A 120 -11.10 1.62 16.09
CA GLY A 120 -10.36 1.44 14.84
C GLY A 120 -8.88 1.89 14.96
N PRO A 121 -8.15 2.04 13.84
CA PRO A 121 -6.79 2.55 13.86
C PRO A 121 -6.75 3.96 14.46
N THR A 122 -5.79 4.20 15.35
CA THR A 122 -5.58 5.54 15.91
C THR A 122 -5.16 6.47 14.79
N GLU A 123 -5.90 7.58 14.63
CA GLU A 123 -5.52 8.60 13.67
C GLU A 123 -4.14 9.16 14.07
N LEU A 124 -3.27 9.26 13.08
CA LEU A 124 -1.91 9.74 13.25
C LEU A 124 -1.86 11.24 12.98
N VAL A 125 -1.74 12.01 14.05
CA VAL A 125 -1.45 13.44 13.98
C VAL A 125 -0.13 13.69 14.70
N GLU A 126 0.79 14.32 13.99
CA GLU A 126 2.13 14.62 14.47
C GLU A 126 2.18 15.92 15.26
N VAL A 127 2.91 15.90 16.37
CA VAL A 127 3.28 17.07 17.17
C VAL A 127 4.77 17.10 17.40
N THR A 128 5.35 18.30 17.45
CA THR A 128 6.76 18.49 17.81
C THR A 128 6.88 18.72 19.31
N GLY A 129 7.59 17.82 19.99
CA GLY A 129 7.91 17.93 21.41
C GLY A 129 8.93 19.04 21.71
N ALA A 130 9.08 19.39 22.98
CA ALA A 130 10.06 20.37 23.45
C ALA A 130 11.50 19.95 23.13
N GLY A 131 11.75 18.63 23.05
CA GLY A 131 13.02 18.06 22.62
C GLY A 131 13.28 18.09 21.11
N GLY A 132 12.39 18.68 20.31
CA GLY A 132 12.48 18.74 18.85
C GLY A 132 12.13 17.44 18.12
N ARG A 133 11.64 16.44 18.86
CA ARG A 133 11.19 15.15 18.32
C ARG A 133 9.74 15.23 17.84
N VAL A 134 9.40 14.40 16.87
CA VAL A 134 8.02 14.24 16.39
C VAL A 134 7.36 13.09 17.14
N TRP A 135 6.18 13.35 17.68
CA TRP A 135 5.37 12.41 18.46
C TRP A 135 3.95 12.33 17.89
N MET A 136 3.25 11.25 18.22
CA MET A 136 1.79 11.21 18.08
C MET A 136 1.18 12.11 19.15
N ASP A 137 0.17 12.89 18.78
CA ASP A 137 -0.56 13.77 19.70
C ASP A 137 -1.49 13.03 20.69
N ARG A 138 -1.61 11.70 20.55
CA ARG A 138 -2.47 10.82 21.37
C ARG A 138 -1.86 9.44 21.56
N ASN A 139 -2.37 8.71 22.56
CA ASN A 139 -1.97 7.33 22.83
C ASN A 139 -2.49 6.36 21.76
N LEU A 140 -1.78 5.25 21.54
CA LEU A 140 -2.29 4.15 20.71
C LEU A 140 -3.60 3.59 21.29
N GLY A 141 -4.61 3.43 20.43
CA GLY A 141 -5.98 3.04 20.76
C GLY A 141 -6.90 4.21 21.13
N ALA A 142 -6.38 5.43 21.29
CA ALA A 142 -7.18 6.59 21.69
C ALA A 142 -8.02 7.13 20.53
N SER A 143 -9.24 7.57 20.82
CA SER A 143 -10.13 8.18 19.82
C SER A 143 -10.01 9.70 19.77
N GLN A 144 -9.31 10.33 20.73
CA GLN A 144 -9.03 11.76 20.71
C GLN A 144 -7.76 12.12 21.49
N VAL A 145 -7.29 13.35 21.27
CA VAL A 145 -6.25 14.00 22.07
C VAL A 145 -6.77 14.24 23.49
N ALA A 146 -5.92 14.01 24.50
CA ALA A 146 -6.29 14.21 25.89
C ALA A 146 -6.70 15.65 26.18
N THR A 147 -7.93 15.83 26.66
CA THR A 147 -8.43 17.13 27.14
C THR A 147 -8.22 17.31 28.65
N SER A 148 -8.03 16.22 29.39
CA SER A 148 -7.73 16.19 30.82
C SER A 148 -7.07 14.86 31.20
N SER A 149 -6.53 14.76 32.42
CA SER A 149 -5.96 13.51 32.94
C SER A 149 -6.98 12.39 33.15
N THR A 150 -8.28 12.70 33.15
CA THR A 150 -9.36 11.74 33.34
C THR A 150 -10.19 11.51 32.07
N ASP A 151 -9.67 11.93 30.92
CA ASP A 151 -10.35 11.79 29.64
C ASP A 151 -10.30 10.34 29.14
N ALA A 152 -11.41 9.63 29.31
CA ALA A 152 -11.51 8.20 28.96
C ALA A 152 -11.27 7.92 27.47
N ALA A 153 -11.60 8.86 26.58
CA ALA A 153 -11.40 8.73 25.15
C ALA A 153 -9.91 8.85 24.74
N ALA A 154 -9.08 9.39 25.64
CA ALA A 154 -7.65 9.61 25.40
C ALA A 154 -6.73 8.56 26.03
N TYR A 155 -7.25 7.64 26.84
CA TYR A 155 -6.42 6.66 27.54
C TYR A 155 -5.73 5.66 26.62
N GLY A 156 -6.32 5.37 25.46
CA GLY A 156 -5.82 4.33 24.57
C GLY A 156 -6.01 2.91 25.10
N ASP A 157 -5.31 1.97 24.48
CA ASP A 157 -5.36 0.54 24.78
C ASP A 157 -4.29 0.10 25.81
N LEU A 158 -4.43 -1.11 26.35
CA LEU A 158 -3.60 -1.66 27.43
C LEU A 158 -2.51 -2.57 26.87
N TYR A 159 -1.47 -2.01 26.26
CA TYR A 159 -0.38 -2.84 25.73
C TYR A 159 0.51 -3.43 26.84
N GLN A 160 0.97 -4.66 26.65
CA GLN A 160 2.01 -5.29 27.48
C GLN A 160 3.37 -5.11 26.81
N TRP A 161 4.37 -4.60 27.56
CA TRP A 161 5.66 -4.23 26.98
C TRP A 161 6.32 -5.38 26.22
N GLY A 162 6.63 -5.15 24.95
CA GLY A 162 7.25 -6.16 24.07
C GLY A 162 6.26 -7.12 23.39
N ARG A 163 4.96 -7.09 23.73
CA ARG A 163 3.97 -7.99 23.13
C ARG A 163 3.38 -7.42 21.84
N ALA A 164 3.25 -8.25 20.81
CA ALA A 164 2.54 -7.88 19.59
C ALA A 164 1.03 -7.71 19.85
N ALA A 165 0.41 -6.80 19.12
CA ALA A 165 -1.00 -6.46 19.27
C ALA A 165 -1.92 -7.53 18.68
N ASP A 166 -2.39 -8.45 19.52
CA ASP A 166 -3.22 -9.60 19.14
C ASP A 166 -4.65 -9.55 19.69
N GLY A 167 -5.02 -8.41 20.31
CA GLY A 167 -6.33 -8.19 20.93
C GLY A 167 -6.28 -8.18 22.45
N HIS A 168 -5.18 -8.63 23.07
CA HIS A 168 -5.02 -8.54 24.52
C HIS A 168 -5.12 -7.11 25.06
N GLN A 169 -4.67 -6.14 24.26
CA GLN A 169 -4.63 -4.73 24.61
C GLN A 169 -6.02 -4.10 24.72
N CYS A 170 -7.05 -4.75 24.19
CA CYS A 170 -8.40 -4.27 24.33
C CYS A 170 -8.82 -4.31 25.80
N ARG A 171 -9.38 -3.20 26.29
CA ARG A 171 -9.87 -3.09 27.67
C ARG A 171 -10.96 -4.11 28.02
N THR A 172 -11.58 -4.72 27.01
CA THR A 172 -12.59 -5.77 27.11
C THR A 172 -12.02 -7.18 26.97
N SER A 173 -10.70 -7.34 26.83
CA SER A 173 -10.08 -8.66 26.69
C SER A 173 -10.28 -9.48 27.96
N GLY A 174 -10.29 -10.81 27.80
CA GLY A 174 -10.17 -11.70 28.95
C GLY A 174 -8.79 -11.59 29.60
N THR A 175 -8.62 -12.19 30.76
CA THR A 175 -7.32 -12.23 31.45
C THR A 175 -6.87 -13.66 31.70
N THR A 176 -5.56 -13.88 31.75
CA THR A 176 -4.94 -15.13 32.19
C THR A 176 -3.78 -14.86 33.14
N ALA A 177 -3.52 -15.77 34.07
CA ALA A 177 -2.33 -15.71 34.94
C ALA A 177 -1.20 -16.63 34.45
N THR A 178 -1.36 -17.24 33.27
CA THR A 178 -0.35 -18.10 32.66
C THR A 178 0.51 -17.26 31.71
N ASN A 179 1.78 -17.11 32.03
CA ASN A 179 2.75 -16.41 31.16
C ASN A 179 2.88 -17.11 29.80
N ALA A 180 3.20 -16.31 28.79
CA ALA A 180 3.62 -16.80 27.49
C ALA A 180 5.02 -17.43 27.57
N THR A 181 5.26 -18.42 26.71
CA THR A 181 6.58 -19.05 26.52
C THR A 181 7.21 -18.72 25.17
N THR A 182 6.51 -17.92 24.35
CA THR A 182 6.93 -17.46 23.03
C THR A 182 6.36 -16.07 22.78
N ALA A 183 7.07 -15.25 22.01
CA ALA A 183 6.64 -13.90 21.65
C ALA A 183 5.72 -13.86 20.41
N VAL A 184 5.43 -15.01 19.80
CA VAL A 184 4.60 -15.14 18.60
C VAL A 184 3.12 -15.26 19.01
N PRO A 185 2.29 -14.24 18.78
CA PRO A 185 0.86 -14.30 19.11
C PRO A 185 0.08 -15.15 18.09
N ASN A 186 -1.18 -15.45 18.41
CA ASN A 186 -2.15 -16.09 17.53
C ASN A 186 -1.68 -17.45 16.96
N ALA A 187 -0.86 -18.18 17.71
CA ALA A 187 -0.33 -19.48 17.33
C ALA A 187 -1.10 -20.66 17.98
N GLY A 188 -2.29 -20.40 18.52
CA GLY A 188 -3.11 -21.39 19.23
C GLY A 188 -2.72 -21.53 20.71
N ASN A 189 -2.08 -20.51 21.28
CA ASN A 189 -1.72 -20.49 22.68
C ASN A 189 -2.94 -20.15 23.55
N SER A 190 -2.94 -20.63 24.79
CA SER A 190 -3.98 -20.29 25.77
C SER A 190 -4.02 -18.81 26.19
N TRP A 191 -2.98 -18.05 25.86
CA TRP A 191 -2.84 -16.63 26.17
C TRP A 191 -3.12 -15.71 24.97
N ASP A 192 -3.36 -16.26 23.78
CA ASP A 192 -3.65 -15.48 22.56
C ASP A 192 -4.89 -14.60 22.79
N GLY A 193 -4.76 -13.30 22.48
CA GLY A 193 -5.87 -12.33 22.57
C GLY A 193 -6.37 -11.99 23.99
N VAL A 194 -5.75 -12.52 25.04
CA VAL A 194 -6.09 -12.22 26.44
C VAL A 194 -4.94 -11.54 27.17
N PHE A 195 -5.25 -10.63 28.09
CA PHE A 195 -4.25 -9.89 28.86
C PHE A 195 -3.63 -10.77 29.95
N ILE A 196 -2.30 -10.82 30.03
CA ILE A 196 -1.61 -11.64 31.03
C ILE A 196 -1.42 -10.84 32.33
N THR A 197 -1.92 -11.34 33.44
CA THR A 197 -1.83 -10.70 34.76
C THR A 197 -0.83 -11.43 35.64
N GLU A 198 0.22 -10.73 36.07
CA GLU A 198 1.26 -11.28 36.94
C GLU A 198 1.08 -10.84 38.40
N SER A 199 1.36 -11.75 39.33
CA SER A 199 1.25 -11.49 40.78
C SER A 199 2.59 -11.49 41.51
N SER A 200 3.69 -11.79 40.80
CA SER A 200 5.03 -11.84 41.37
C SER A 200 6.09 -11.29 40.40
N SER A 201 7.18 -10.78 40.96
CA SER A 201 8.34 -10.30 40.20
C SER A 201 8.87 -11.41 39.27
N PRO A 202 9.16 -11.10 38.00
CA PRO A 202 9.42 -9.76 37.44
C PRO A 202 8.21 -9.00 36.88
N LEU A 203 6.97 -9.50 37.03
CA LEU A 203 5.76 -8.91 36.44
C LEU A 203 5.82 -8.81 34.91
N ASP A 204 6.33 -9.87 34.27
CA ASP A 204 6.49 -9.96 32.82
C ASP A 204 5.55 -11.01 32.22
N TRP A 205 4.95 -10.67 31.10
CA TRP A 205 4.03 -11.56 30.38
C TRP A 205 4.75 -12.74 29.71
N LEU A 206 6.05 -12.63 29.46
CA LEU A 206 6.86 -13.61 28.74
C LEU A 206 7.92 -14.26 29.63
N THR A 207 8.00 -15.59 29.61
CA THR A 207 9.03 -16.37 30.31
C THR A 207 9.75 -17.32 29.35
N PRO A 208 11.08 -17.22 29.17
CA PRO A 208 11.97 -16.20 29.74
C PRO A 208 11.72 -14.80 29.16
N GLN A 209 12.06 -13.75 29.92
CA GLN A 209 11.85 -12.35 29.53
C GLN A 209 12.66 -11.96 28.28
N ASP A 210 12.09 -11.12 27.43
CA ASP A 210 12.78 -10.48 26.29
C ASP A 210 12.39 -9.00 26.15
N ASN A 211 13.33 -8.11 26.51
CA ASN A 211 13.13 -6.66 26.48
C ASN A 211 13.43 -6.01 25.11
N ASN A 212 13.83 -6.80 24.10
CA ASN A 212 14.24 -6.28 22.80
C ASN A 212 13.10 -6.19 21.78
N LEU A 213 11.93 -6.73 22.10
CA LEU A 213 10.83 -6.93 21.15
C LEU A 213 10.24 -5.62 20.59
N TRP A 214 10.38 -4.48 21.27
CA TRP A 214 9.90 -3.17 20.82
C TRP A 214 11.01 -2.16 20.49
N GLN A 215 12.28 -2.58 20.46
CA GLN A 215 13.39 -1.63 20.36
C GLN A 215 13.54 -1.07 18.94
N GLY A 216 13.26 0.22 18.78
CA GLY A 216 13.41 0.93 17.52
C GLY A 216 12.23 0.79 16.57
N VAL A 217 12.31 1.46 15.41
CA VAL A 217 11.25 1.43 14.39
C VAL A 217 11.06 0.02 13.81
N ASN A 218 12.15 -0.75 13.72
CA ASN A 218 12.15 -2.13 13.23
C ASN A 218 12.06 -3.18 14.36
N GLY A 219 11.56 -2.81 15.54
CA GLY A 219 11.36 -3.75 16.63
C GLY A 219 10.38 -4.86 16.24
N THR A 220 10.69 -6.12 16.56
CA THR A 220 9.93 -7.31 16.13
C THR A 220 8.42 -7.20 16.35
N ASN A 221 8.01 -6.63 17.48
CA ASN A 221 6.61 -6.50 17.91
C ASN A 221 6.18 -5.04 18.04
N ASN A 222 6.92 -4.07 17.45
CA ASN A 222 6.63 -2.65 17.56
C ASN A 222 5.16 -2.36 17.21
N PRO A 223 4.30 -1.89 18.14
CA PRO A 223 2.87 -1.72 17.90
C PRO A 223 2.53 -0.41 17.18
N CYS A 224 3.51 0.45 16.94
CA CYS A 224 3.31 1.76 16.34
C CYS A 224 3.12 1.66 14.82
N PRO A 225 2.43 2.65 14.20
CA PRO A 225 2.40 2.78 12.76
C PRO A 225 3.80 2.91 12.13
N ALA A 226 3.90 2.65 10.83
CA ALA A 226 5.14 2.74 10.08
C ALA A 226 5.87 4.07 10.32
N GLY A 227 7.17 3.97 10.62
CA GLY A 227 8.03 5.12 10.93
C GLY A 227 8.03 5.56 12.41
N PHE A 228 7.06 5.10 13.22
CA PHE A 228 6.99 5.40 14.65
C PHE A 228 7.56 4.27 15.51
N ARG A 229 7.98 4.63 16.72
CA ARG A 229 8.42 3.71 17.76
C ARG A 229 8.07 4.29 19.12
N LEU A 230 8.15 3.44 20.15
CA LEU A 230 8.06 3.93 21.52
C LEU A 230 9.25 4.85 21.87
N PRO A 231 9.03 5.89 22.70
CA PRO A 231 10.09 6.74 23.22
C PRO A 231 11.07 5.92 24.07
N THR A 232 12.35 6.26 24.00
CA THR A 232 13.29 5.83 25.03
C THR A 232 13.08 6.65 26.31
N GLU A 233 13.55 6.14 27.45
CA GLU A 233 13.44 6.84 28.74
C GLU A 233 14.06 8.25 28.70
N THR A 234 15.21 8.40 28.04
CA THR A 234 15.86 9.72 27.87
C THR A 234 14.97 10.69 27.09
N GLU A 235 14.29 10.21 26.06
CA GLU A 235 13.40 11.03 25.24
C GLU A 235 12.18 11.43 26.05
N TRP A 236 11.56 10.47 26.73
CA TRP A 236 10.43 10.74 27.62
C TRP A 236 10.78 11.75 28.72
N ASN A 237 11.96 11.65 29.33
CA ASN A 237 12.43 12.60 30.34
C ASN A 237 12.75 13.98 29.77
N THR A 238 13.04 14.08 28.46
CA THR A 238 13.24 15.38 27.79
C THR A 238 11.91 16.11 27.56
N GLU A 239 10.80 15.37 27.41
CA GLU A 239 9.48 15.93 27.13
C GLU A 239 8.64 16.24 28.39
N ARG A 240 9.15 15.92 29.59
CA ARG A 240 8.46 16.07 30.89
C ARG A 240 8.64 17.44 31.55
#